data_AF-A0A954E3V7-F1
#
_entry.id   AF-A0A954E3V7-F1
#
_cell.length_a   1.000
_cell.length_b   1.000
_cell.length_c   1.000
_cell.angle_alpha   90.00
_cell.angle_beta   90.00
_cell.angle_gamma   90.00
#
_symmetry.space_group_name_H-M   'P 1'
#
loop_
_entity.id
_entity.type
_entity.pdbx_description
1 polymer ?
#
loop_
_entity_poly.entity_id
_entity_poly.type
_entity_poly.pdbx_seq_one_letter_code
_entity_poly.pdbx_strand_id
1 'polypeptide(L)'
;MIEHQFWGAVLRVMQAVAQASPFILTGLIITAVFRRLLGQANVRYLFGEGTRRSLPQAWAMGMLLPVCSLGVIPIVREMKRAGLSGGTILAFGLTAPLFNPLSVLYGLTLSEPFTIFAFMLASLVVVTCIGLLFDYCFPNSTHAEAEPAPVQWGIKRVLAVLGTMGRECWSRSTLYMLVGLSGLIVLSVVLPKASFQSSVNADNPWAPLLMTFVAVPAYATPMLAMSQLGSMFQHGNSVGAAFALLILGAGLNFGIILWMFQAYGGKRALAWMGILLGVVLGLGYTLEKPLTPTDIEVANHTHAFDVYCCPYAGNESRLGEETWRAFRNDLRPEESISLYALLAAFLLGLGWLLLERRYDLERWLSSIPEEHARGVKLDFVLPNWILGATAIVALFIMSIAMCFAYYPPPGECLDEMYIVKGEVLSSALSQNYAHALHWLPVWEDWNRRLQVGVYLRKGRLSEYHRMKARVVQNELELLEHAMEDDERDEIRQLTTGLARAQLRLSRAYREEL
;
A
#
# COMPACT_ATOMS: atom_id res chain seq x y z
N MET A 1 -26.66 -7.24 -15.86
CA MET A 1 -25.28 -7.80 -15.78
C MET A 1 -24.21 -6.76 -16.13
N ILE A 2 -24.22 -6.17 -17.34
CA ILE A 2 -23.24 -5.14 -17.75
C ILE A 2 -23.26 -3.92 -16.82
N GLU A 3 -24.45 -3.49 -16.40
CA GLU A 3 -24.61 -2.34 -15.48
C GLU A 3 -23.98 -2.61 -14.10
N HIS A 4 -24.17 -3.80 -13.53
CA HIS A 4 -23.52 -4.20 -12.27
C HIS A 4 -22.00 -4.24 -12.39
N GLN A 5 -21.48 -4.79 -13.50
CA GLN A 5 -20.04 -4.83 -13.76
C GLN A 5 -19.45 -3.42 -13.89
N PHE A 6 -20.15 -2.51 -14.59
CA PHE A 6 -19.72 -1.13 -14.74
C PHE A 6 -19.65 -0.41 -13.39
N TRP A 7 -20.73 -0.42 -12.61
CA TRP A 7 -20.77 0.22 -11.30
C TRP A 7 -19.83 -0.44 -10.29
N GLY A 8 -19.69 -1.76 -10.35
CA GLY A 8 -18.71 -2.50 -9.55
C GLY A 8 -17.29 -2.07 -9.87
N ALA A 9 -16.93 -1.93 -11.15
CA ALA A 9 -15.62 -1.44 -11.56
C ALA A 9 -15.39 0.03 -11.10
N VAL A 10 -16.40 0.89 -11.23
CA VAL A 10 -16.35 2.28 -10.76
C VAL A 10 -16.08 2.32 -9.25
N LEU A 11 -16.82 1.54 -8.45
CA LEU A 11 -16.63 1.48 -7.00
C LEU A 11 -15.19 1.06 -6.64
N ARG A 12 -14.68 -0.02 -7.24
CA ARG A 12 -13.32 -0.53 -6.96
C ARG A 12 -12.24 0.48 -7.31
N VAL A 13 -12.38 1.18 -8.44
CA VAL A 13 -11.42 2.22 -8.84
C VAL A 13 -11.49 3.41 -7.89
N MET A 14 -12.68 3.86 -7.49
CA MET A 14 -12.83 4.97 -6.55
C MET A 14 -12.22 4.65 -5.19
N GLN A 15 -12.52 3.47 -4.64
CA GLN A 15 -11.90 2.96 -3.39
C GLN A 15 -10.37 2.93 -3.52
N ALA A 16 -9.85 2.36 -4.61
CA ALA A 16 -8.41 2.26 -4.82
C ALA A 16 -7.73 3.63 -4.95
N VAL A 17 -8.35 4.60 -5.64
CA VAL A 17 -7.80 5.96 -5.74
C VAL A 17 -7.76 6.65 -4.38
N ALA A 18 -8.81 6.50 -3.57
CA ALA A 18 -8.86 7.07 -2.22
C ALA A 18 -7.83 6.44 -1.27
N GLN A 19 -7.66 5.11 -1.33
CA GLN A 19 -6.64 4.42 -0.52
C GLN A 19 -5.22 4.71 -1.02
N ALA A 20 -5.04 4.92 -2.34
CA ALA A 20 -3.74 5.17 -2.95
C ALA A 20 -3.28 6.63 -2.85
N SER A 21 -4.19 7.59 -2.66
CA SER A 21 -3.88 9.03 -2.69
C SER A 21 -2.75 9.49 -1.77
N PRO A 22 -2.64 9.06 -0.49
CA PRO A 22 -1.55 9.52 0.36
C PRO A 22 -0.19 9.01 -0.16
N PHE A 23 -0.16 7.79 -0.69
CA PHE A 23 1.04 7.17 -1.23
C PHE A 23 1.45 7.76 -2.58
N ILE A 24 0.49 8.10 -3.44
CA ILE A 24 0.74 8.78 -4.72
C ILE A 24 1.31 10.18 -4.45
N LEU A 25 0.70 10.94 -3.53
CA LEU A 25 1.19 12.28 -3.16
C LEU A 25 2.62 12.21 -2.63
N THR A 26 2.90 11.25 -1.76
CA THR A 26 4.24 11.00 -1.22
C THR A 26 5.23 10.67 -2.35
N GLY A 27 4.83 9.80 -3.29
CA GLY A 27 5.61 9.48 -4.48
C GLY A 27 5.98 10.69 -5.33
N LEU A 28 5.02 11.58 -5.58
CA LEU A 28 5.21 12.83 -6.34
C LEU A 28 6.16 13.80 -5.63
N ILE A 29 6.04 13.92 -4.30
CA ILE A 29 6.94 14.75 -3.48
C ILE A 29 8.37 14.21 -3.53
N ILE A 30 8.56 12.90 -3.28
CA ILE A 30 9.88 12.26 -3.29
C ILE A 30 10.55 12.44 -4.66
N THR A 31 9.78 12.25 -5.73
CA THR A 31 10.22 12.46 -7.12
C THR A 31 10.73 13.89 -7.33
N ALA A 32 9.97 14.90 -6.88
CA ALA A 32 10.37 16.30 -6.98
C ALA A 32 11.61 16.63 -6.13
N VAL A 33 11.71 16.03 -4.93
CA VAL A 33 12.88 16.14 -4.04
C VAL A 33 14.13 15.53 -4.69
N PHE A 34 14.02 14.33 -5.25
CA PHE A 34 15.13 13.67 -5.94
C PHE A 34 15.62 14.52 -7.12
N ARG A 35 14.69 15.08 -7.89
CA ARG A 35 15.02 15.89 -9.06
C ARG A 35 15.58 17.28 -8.76
N ARG A 36 15.06 17.98 -7.74
CA ARG A 36 15.40 19.40 -7.48
C ARG A 36 16.26 19.65 -6.26
N LEU A 37 16.23 18.78 -5.25
CA LEU A 37 17.02 18.95 -4.03
C LEU A 37 18.29 18.09 -4.04
N LEU A 38 18.18 16.82 -4.44
CA LEU A 38 19.32 15.91 -4.48
C LEU A 38 20.11 16.05 -5.78
N GLY A 39 19.43 16.08 -6.92
CA GLY A 39 20.09 16.01 -8.23
C GLY A 39 20.60 14.60 -8.54
N GLN A 40 20.99 14.37 -9.79
CA GLN A 40 21.29 13.03 -10.30
C GLN A 40 22.51 12.40 -9.62
N ALA A 41 23.57 13.18 -9.41
CA ALA A 41 24.81 12.69 -8.79
C ALA A 41 24.57 12.17 -7.36
N ASN A 42 23.79 12.88 -6.56
CA ASN A 42 23.52 12.47 -5.18
C ASN A 42 22.51 11.31 -5.12
N VAL A 43 21.54 11.24 -6.03
CA VAL A 43 20.67 10.06 -6.13
C VAL A 43 21.52 8.83 -6.45
N ARG A 44 22.44 8.89 -7.43
CA ARG A 44 23.36 7.78 -7.72
C ARG A 44 24.23 7.39 -6.53
N TYR A 45 24.76 8.38 -5.80
CA TYR A 45 25.54 8.13 -4.58
C TYR A 45 24.72 7.50 -3.46
N LEU A 46 23.50 7.99 -3.24
CA LEU A 46 22.57 7.48 -2.24
C LEU A 46 22.25 6.00 -2.44
N PHE A 47 22.02 5.61 -3.69
CA PHE A 47 21.76 4.23 -4.09
C PHE A 47 23.05 3.44 -4.40
N GLY A 48 24.24 3.98 -4.12
CA GLY A 48 25.51 3.28 -4.29
C GLY A 48 25.77 2.76 -5.70
N GLU A 49 25.30 3.46 -6.73
CA GLU A 49 25.37 3.03 -8.13
C GLU A 49 26.81 2.70 -8.54
N GLY A 50 27.00 1.57 -9.23
CA GLY A 50 28.33 1.06 -9.60
C GLY A 50 29.08 0.31 -8.50
N THR A 51 28.49 0.15 -7.31
CA THR A 51 29.06 -0.63 -6.20
C THR A 51 28.19 -1.86 -5.91
N ARG A 52 28.79 -2.94 -5.34
CA ARG A 52 28.04 -4.11 -4.84
C ARG A 52 27.00 -3.79 -3.74
N ARG A 53 27.00 -2.56 -3.23
CA ARG A 53 26.07 -2.05 -2.21
C ARG A 53 24.76 -1.51 -2.82
N SER A 54 24.66 -1.40 -4.14
CA SER A 54 23.50 -0.76 -4.78
C SER A 54 22.18 -1.44 -4.48
N LEU A 55 22.12 -2.77 -4.65
CA LEU A 55 20.93 -3.56 -4.34
C LEU A 55 20.51 -3.45 -2.87
N PRO A 56 21.40 -3.71 -1.88
CA PRO A 56 21.00 -3.61 -0.47
C PRO A 56 20.59 -2.19 -0.06
N GLN A 57 21.22 -1.16 -0.61
CA GLN A 57 20.78 0.22 -0.37
C GLN A 57 19.43 0.50 -1.03
N ALA A 58 19.16 -0.03 -2.22
CA ALA A 58 17.90 0.19 -2.93
C ALA A 58 16.69 -0.39 -2.20
N TRP A 59 16.74 -1.67 -1.79
CA TRP A 59 15.63 -2.23 -1.05
C TRP A 59 15.53 -1.65 0.37
N ALA A 60 16.65 -1.33 1.03
CA ALA A 60 16.62 -0.69 2.35
C ALA A 60 15.95 0.70 2.28
N MET A 61 16.28 1.50 1.26
CA MET A 61 15.61 2.76 1.01
C MET A 61 14.13 2.56 0.68
N GLY A 62 13.77 1.53 -0.09
CA GLY A 62 12.38 1.18 -0.36
C GLY A 62 11.58 0.93 0.93
N MET A 63 12.12 0.14 1.86
CA MET A 63 11.49 -0.18 3.15
C MET A 63 11.17 1.05 4.01
N LEU A 64 11.88 2.15 3.80
CA LEU A 64 11.69 3.37 4.59
C LEU A 64 10.64 4.30 4.00
N LEU A 65 10.27 4.13 2.73
CA LEU A 65 9.38 5.04 2.04
C LEU A 65 7.92 4.58 2.14
N PRO A 66 7.00 5.42 2.65
CA PRO A 66 5.59 5.09 2.66
C PRO A 66 5.00 5.36 1.27
N VAL A 67 5.26 4.47 0.32
CA VAL A 67 4.74 4.53 -1.05
C VAL A 67 4.08 3.21 -1.43
N CYS A 68 3.19 3.26 -2.42
CA CYS A 68 2.54 2.09 -3.01
C CYS A 68 3.04 1.88 -4.45
N SER A 69 2.61 0.80 -5.10
CA SER A 69 3.04 0.50 -6.48
C SER A 69 2.58 1.53 -7.53
N LEU A 70 1.59 2.40 -7.24
CA LEU A 70 1.28 3.56 -8.07
C LEU A 70 2.21 4.75 -7.78
N GLY A 71 2.41 5.06 -6.49
CA GLY A 71 3.28 6.16 -6.04
C GLY A 71 4.77 5.94 -6.35
N VAL A 72 5.20 4.68 -6.53
CA VAL A 72 6.59 4.36 -6.87
C VAL A 72 6.93 4.67 -8.34
N ILE A 73 5.92 4.71 -9.23
CA ILE A 73 6.10 4.95 -10.69
C ILE A 73 6.88 6.24 -10.99
N PRO A 74 6.50 7.42 -10.48
CA PRO A 74 7.28 8.63 -10.74
C PRO A 74 8.70 8.54 -10.16
N ILE A 75 8.90 7.85 -9.03
CA ILE A 75 10.23 7.69 -8.41
C ILE A 75 11.13 6.83 -9.29
N VAL A 76 10.68 5.65 -9.74
CA VAL A 76 11.49 4.75 -10.58
C VAL A 76 11.82 5.38 -11.95
N ARG A 77 10.92 6.25 -12.45
CA ARG A 77 11.19 7.07 -13.64
C ARG A 77 12.32 8.06 -13.40
N GLU A 78 12.33 8.76 -12.27
CA GLU A 78 13.42 9.67 -11.92
C GLU A 78 14.72 8.94 -11.60
N MET A 79 14.67 7.78 -10.95
CA MET A 79 15.86 6.94 -10.74
C MET A 79 16.47 6.50 -12.08
N LYS A 80 15.62 6.15 -13.06
CA LYS A 80 16.09 5.86 -14.41
C LYS A 80 16.72 7.10 -15.07
N ARG A 81 16.08 8.27 -14.98
CA ARG A 81 16.64 9.55 -15.48
C ARG A 81 17.99 9.88 -14.86
N ALA A 82 18.15 9.59 -13.58
CA ALA A 82 19.40 9.74 -12.84
C ALA A 82 20.47 8.70 -13.23
N GLY A 83 20.15 7.71 -14.07
CA GLY A 83 21.10 6.74 -14.57
C GLY A 83 21.43 5.61 -13.59
N LEU A 84 20.47 5.18 -12.77
CA LEU A 84 20.61 3.98 -11.94
C LEU A 84 20.44 2.70 -12.77
N SER A 85 21.09 1.64 -12.33
CA SER A 85 20.97 0.29 -12.91
C SER A 85 19.55 -0.26 -12.80
N GLY A 86 19.15 -1.08 -13.77
CA GLY A 86 17.78 -1.58 -13.86
C GLY A 86 17.42 -2.48 -12.70
N GLY A 87 18.34 -3.34 -12.26
CA GLY A 87 18.19 -4.19 -11.09
C GLY A 87 18.04 -3.39 -9.79
N THR A 88 18.76 -2.27 -9.64
CA THR A 88 18.63 -1.35 -8.50
C THR A 88 17.25 -0.68 -8.48
N ILE A 89 16.77 -0.22 -9.63
CA ILE A 89 15.45 0.40 -9.78
C ILE A 89 14.33 -0.61 -9.50
N LEU A 90 14.49 -1.84 -9.99
CA LEU A 90 13.56 -2.95 -9.73
C LEU A 90 13.54 -3.33 -8.25
N ALA A 91 14.71 -3.40 -7.62
CA ALA A 91 14.83 -3.76 -6.22
C ALA A 91 14.09 -2.76 -5.32
N PHE A 92 14.34 -1.47 -5.54
CA PHE A 92 13.61 -0.39 -4.89
C PHE A 92 12.11 -0.42 -5.19
N GLY A 93 11.76 -0.55 -6.48
CA GLY A 93 10.38 -0.46 -6.97
C GLY A 93 9.46 -1.54 -6.42
N LEU A 94 9.97 -2.76 -6.25
CA LEU A 94 9.23 -3.87 -5.65
C LEU A 94 9.20 -3.76 -4.12
N THR A 95 10.32 -3.43 -3.47
CA THR A 95 10.38 -3.40 -2.00
C THR A 95 9.54 -2.29 -1.38
N ALA A 96 9.49 -1.11 -1.99
CA ALA A 96 8.82 0.03 -1.38
C ALA A 96 7.34 -0.21 -1.02
N PRO A 97 6.49 -0.77 -1.92
CA PRO A 97 5.13 -1.16 -1.55
C PRO A 97 5.04 -2.40 -0.64
N LEU A 98 6.01 -3.32 -0.70
CA LEU A 98 5.96 -4.58 0.06
C LEU A 98 6.20 -4.38 1.56
N PHE A 99 7.13 -3.50 1.90
CA PHE A 99 7.66 -3.37 3.26
C PHE A 99 7.53 -1.97 3.81
N ASN A 100 6.45 -1.28 3.44
CA ASN A 100 6.05 -0.05 4.11
C ASN A 100 5.93 -0.30 5.63
N PRO A 101 6.51 0.56 6.49
CA PRO A 101 6.48 0.37 7.94
C PRO A 101 5.07 0.19 8.52
N LEU A 102 4.07 0.88 7.96
CA LEU A 102 2.67 0.76 8.38
C LEU A 102 2.13 -0.65 8.13
N SER A 103 2.47 -1.24 6.98
CA SER A 103 2.00 -2.56 6.55
C SER A 103 2.70 -3.69 7.27
N VAL A 104 4.02 -3.57 7.51
CA VAL A 104 4.76 -4.54 8.35
C VAL A 104 4.15 -4.59 9.74
N LEU A 105 3.89 -3.42 10.32
CA LEU A 105 3.32 -3.31 11.64
C LEU A 105 1.89 -3.84 11.73
N TYR A 106 1.09 -3.63 10.68
CA TYR A 106 -0.23 -4.25 10.54
C TYR A 106 -0.12 -5.78 10.47
N GLY A 107 0.78 -6.31 9.64
CA GLY A 107 1.05 -7.74 9.50
C GLY A 107 1.42 -8.42 10.82
N LEU A 108 2.21 -7.74 11.68
CA LEU A 108 2.59 -8.23 13.01
C LEU A 108 1.41 -8.43 13.98
N THR A 109 0.22 -7.87 13.68
CA THR A 109 -1.00 -8.15 14.45
C THR A 109 -1.87 -9.24 13.89
N LEU A 110 -1.70 -9.56 12.61
CA LEU A 110 -2.47 -10.60 11.94
C LEU A 110 -1.87 -11.99 12.17
N SER A 111 -0.54 -12.05 12.16
CA SER A 111 0.19 -13.32 12.21
C SER A 111 1.26 -13.30 13.28
N GLU A 112 1.80 -14.49 13.60
CA GLU A 112 2.96 -14.60 14.45
C GLU A 112 4.15 -13.80 13.88
N PRO A 113 4.94 -13.11 14.73
CA PRO A 113 6.09 -12.34 14.27
C PRO A 113 7.06 -13.18 13.42
N PHE A 114 7.24 -14.45 13.76
CA PHE A 114 8.08 -15.37 12.99
C PHE A 114 7.65 -15.47 11.52
N THR A 115 6.36 -15.68 11.25
CA THR A 115 5.83 -15.78 9.88
C THR A 115 6.04 -14.49 9.09
N ILE A 116 5.78 -13.33 9.71
CA ILE A 116 5.98 -12.03 9.06
C ILE A 116 7.46 -11.79 8.75
N PHE A 117 8.37 -12.11 9.67
CA PHE A 117 9.81 -12.00 9.42
C PHE A 117 10.28 -12.99 8.36
N ALA A 118 9.73 -14.22 8.32
CA ALA A 118 10.03 -15.21 7.28
C ALA A 118 9.57 -14.72 5.90
N PHE A 119 8.35 -14.18 5.78
CA PHE A 119 7.84 -13.57 4.55
C PHE A 119 8.68 -12.36 4.13
N MET A 120 9.11 -11.55 5.10
CA MET A 120 9.97 -10.39 4.84
C MET A 120 11.32 -10.82 4.27
N LEU A 121 11.97 -11.78 4.90
CA LEU A 121 13.25 -12.33 4.45
C LEU A 121 13.11 -13.01 3.07
N ALA A 122 12.04 -13.79 2.87
CA ALA A 122 11.77 -14.43 1.59
C ALA A 122 11.55 -13.42 0.47
N SER A 123 10.79 -12.35 0.70
CA SER A 123 10.59 -11.34 -0.35
C SER A 123 11.86 -10.49 -0.56
N LEU A 124 12.69 -10.27 0.46
CA LEU A 124 14.02 -9.67 0.26
C LEU A 124 14.91 -10.54 -0.64
N VAL A 125 14.87 -11.86 -0.48
CA VAL A 125 15.55 -12.80 -1.37
C VAL A 125 14.99 -12.69 -2.80
N VAL A 126 13.66 -12.63 -2.96
CA VAL A 126 13.00 -12.45 -4.27
C VAL A 126 13.51 -11.18 -4.96
N VAL A 127 13.40 -10.03 -4.27
CA VAL A 127 13.78 -8.73 -4.80
C VAL A 127 15.28 -8.69 -5.16
N THR A 128 16.13 -9.27 -4.31
CA THR A 128 17.57 -9.35 -4.56
C THR A 128 17.88 -10.25 -5.76
N CYS A 129 17.24 -11.42 -5.86
CA CYS A 129 17.41 -12.32 -7.00
C CYS A 129 16.97 -11.66 -8.31
N ILE A 130 15.81 -10.99 -8.31
CA ILE A 130 15.30 -10.30 -9.50
C ILE A 130 16.25 -9.19 -9.93
N GLY A 131 16.73 -8.37 -8.99
CA GLY A 131 17.67 -7.30 -9.29
C GLY A 131 18.99 -7.83 -9.88
N LEU A 132 19.57 -8.86 -9.24
CA LEU A 132 20.82 -9.48 -9.70
C LEU A 132 20.67 -10.17 -11.06
N LEU A 133 19.60 -10.94 -11.25
CA LEU A 133 19.34 -11.64 -12.50
C LEU A 133 19.06 -10.65 -13.64
N PHE A 134 18.38 -9.54 -13.35
CA PHE A 134 18.13 -8.50 -14.35
C PHE A 134 19.43 -7.81 -14.78
N ASP A 135 20.27 -7.38 -13.82
CA ASP A 135 21.55 -6.74 -14.14
C ASP A 135 22.52 -7.72 -14.82
N TYR A 136 22.47 -9.01 -14.46
CA TYR A 136 23.24 -10.06 -15.13
C TYR A 136 22.80 -10.26 -16.59
N CYS A 137 21.50 -10.31 -16.86
CA CYS A 137 20.97 -10.45 -18.21
C CYS A 137 21.13 -9.17 -19.05
N PHE A 138 21.12 -8.00 -18.41
CA PHE A 138 21.08 -6.69 -19.07
C PHE A 138 22.05 -5.66 -18.45
N PRO A 139 23.38 -5.88 -18.52
CA PRO A 139 24.38 -5.03 -17.86
C PRO A 139 24.47 -3.58 -18.38
N ASN A 140 23.92 -3.29 -19.57
CA ASN A 140 23.90 -1.95 -20.18
C ASN A 140 22.50 -1.30 -20.11
N SER A 141 21.89 -1.28 -18.93
CA SER A 141 20.57 -0.67 -18.73
C SER A 141 20.62 0.80 -18.30
N THR A 142 21.80 1.33 -17.98
CA THR A 142 22.04 2.68 -17.45
C THR A 142 22.08 3.73 -18.55
N HIS A 143 21.17 4.70 -18.49
CA HIS A 143 21.18 5.88 -19.35
C HIS A 143 20.81 7.11 -18.52
N ALA A 144 21.78 7.96 -18.21
CA ALA A 144 21.53 9.23 -17.55
C ALA A 144 21.02 10.25 -18.57
N GLU A 145 19.88 10.90 -18.28
CA GLU A 145 19.40 12.05 -19.05
C GLU A 145 20.11 13.33 -18.57
N ALA A 146 20.08 14.41 -19.36
CA ALA A 146 20.71 15.67 -18.96
C ALA A 146 20.06 16.24 -17.68
N GLU A 147 20.90 16.63 -16.72
CA GLU A 147 20.44 17.19 -15.45
C GLU A 147 19.83 18.60 -15.66
N PRO A 148 18.67 18.92 -15.04
CA PRO A 148 18.12 20.27 -15.10
C PRO A 148 19.05 21.29 -14.45
N ALA A 149 19.00 22.54 -14.93
CA ALA A 149 19.83 23.62 -14.41
C ALA A 149 19.67 23.79 -12.89
N PRO A 150 20.76 24.07 -12.15
CA PRO A 150 20.69 24.28 -10.71
C PRO A 150 19.79 25.47 -10.37
N VAL A 151 18.94 25.29 -9.37
CA VAL A 151 17.99 26.31 -8.90
C VAL A 151 18.55 26.99 -7.66
N GLN A 152 18.33 28.30 -7.56
CA GLN A 152 18.69 29.12 -6.39
C GLN A 152 18.16 28.59 -5.07
N TRP A 153 18.88 28.93 -4.00
CA TRP A 153 18.48 28.68 -2.60
C TRP A 153 17.26 29.53 -2.22
N GLY A 154 16.54 29.13 -1.17
CA GLY A 154 15.37 29.86 -0.66
C GLY A 154 14.04 29.53 -1.36
N ILE A 155 13.14 30.50 -1.46
CA ILE A 155 11.75 30.31 -1.93
C ILE A 155 11.70 29.78 -3.37
N LYS A 156 12.61 30.20 -4.25
CA LYS A 156 12.70 29.68 -5.63
C LYS A 156 12.92 28.17 -5.67
N ARG A 157 13.67 27.60 -4.71
CA ARG A 157 13.84 26.15 -4.60
C ARG A 157 12.54 25.44 -4.25
N VAL A 158 11.81 25.97 -3.27
CA VAL A 158 10.51 25.43 -2.87
C VAL A 158 9.53 25.47 -4.04
N LEU A 159 9.47 26.61 -4.75
CA LEU A 159 8.65 26.75 -5.96
C LEU A 159 9.09 25.79 -7.08
N ALA A 160 10.40 25.53 -7.25
CA ALA A 160 10.88 24.57 -8.23
C ALA A 160 10.50 23.13 -7.86
N VAL A 161 10.54 22.76 -6.58
CA VAL A 161 10.04 21.47 -6.09
C VAL A 161 8.54 21.35 -6.35
N LEU A 162 7.74 22.34 -5.96
CA LEU A 162 6.30 22.35 -6.19
C LEU A 162 5.93 22.33 -7.68
N GLY A 163 6.63 23.10 -8.51
CA GLY A 163 6.44 23.11 -9.96
C GLY A 163 6.86 21.79 -10.61
N THR A 164 7.87 21.10 -10.08
CA THR A 164 8.26 19.76 -10.54
C THR A 164 7.23 18.71 -10.15
N MET A 165 6.73 18.78 -8.90
CA MET A 165 5.63 17.94 -8.43
C MET A 165 4.38 18.13 -9.30
N GLY A 166 4.02 19.38 -9.58
CA GLY A 166 2.89 19.73 -10.45
C GLY A 166 3.04 19.23 -11.89
N ARG A 167 4.25 19.34 -12.46
CA ARG A 167 4.56 18.75 -13.78
C ARG A 167 4.44 17.24 -13.78
N GLU A 168 4.89 16.57 -12.73
CA GLU A 168 4.79 15.11 -12.62
C GLU A 168 3.35 14.61 -12.44
N CYS A 169 2.44 15.43 -11.85
CA CYS A 169 1.00 15.13 -11.82
C CYS A 169 0.37 15.02 -13.22
N TRP A 170 0.92 15.72 -14.21
CA TRP A 170 0.43 15.74 -15.59
C TRP A 170 1.42 15.12 -16.58
N SER A 171 2.35 14.29 -16.08
CA SER A 171 3.34 13.60 -16.92
C SER A 171 2.85 12.20 -17.33
N ARG A 172 3.71 11.46 -18.04
CA ARG A 172 3.47 10.03 -18.37
C ARG A 172 3.25 9.16 -17.12
N SER A 173 3.64 9.61 -15.92
CA SER A 173 3.45 8.89 -14.65
C SER A 173 1.97 8.64 -14.42
N THR A 174 1.14 9.66 -14.66
CA THR A 174 -0.31 9.58 -14.49
C THR A 174 -0.95 8.62 -15.49
N LEU A 175 -0.45 8.58 -16.73
CA LEU A 175 -0.91 7.57 -17.70
C LEU A 175 -0.60 6.15 -17.22
N TYR A 176 0.60 5.90 -16.70
CA TYR A 176 0.93 4.60 -16.12
C TYR A 176 0.08 4.28 -14.89
N MET A 177 -0.20 5.27 -14.02
CA MET A 177 -1.07 5.07 -12.85
C MET A 177 -2.49 4.70 -13.27
N LEU A 178 -3.06 5.37 -14.28
CA LEU A 178 -4.38 5.04 -14.84
C LEU A 178 -4.40 3.64 -15.46
N VAL A 179 -3.34 3.24 -16.17
CA VAL A 179 -3.19 1.87 -16.67
C VAL A 179 -3.06 0.88 -15.53
N GLY A 180 -2.37 1.22 -14.44
CA GLY A 180 -2.32 0.39 -13.22
C GLY A 180 -3.71 0.14 -12.63
N LEU A 181 -4.54 1.18 -12.51
CA LEU A 181 -5.92 1.08 -12.01
C LEU A 181 -6.82 0.27 -12.94
N SER A 182 -6.51 0.18 -14.24
CA SER A 182 -7.30 -0.63 -15.18
C SER A 182 -7.30 -2.12 -14.85
N GLY A 183 -6.29 -2.62 -14.10
CA GLY A 183 -6.28 -4.00 -13.61
C GLY A 183 -7.46 -4.33 -12.69
N LEU A 184 -7.90 -3.36 -11.87
CA LEU A 184 -9.08 -3.51 -11.02
C LEU A 184 -10.37 -3.56 -11.81
N ILE A 185 -10.46 -2.80 -12.92
CA ILE A 185 -11.60 -2.86 -13.83
C ILE A 185 -11.67 -4.25 -14.46
N VAL A 186 -10.54 -4.76 -14.95
CA VAL A 186 -10.47 -6.11 -15.54
C VAL A 186 -10.93 -7.16 -14.53
N LEU A 187 -10.41 -7.13 -13.31
CA LEU A 187 -10.80 -8.09 -12.28
C LEU A 187 -12.27 -7.98 -11.88
N SER A 188 -12.78 -6.77 -11.63
CA SER A 188 -14.18 -6.56 -11.26
C SER A 188 -15.16 -6.99 -12.35
N VAL A 189 -14.77 -6.89 -13.63
CA VAL A 189 -15.60 -7.35 -14.75
C VAL A 189 -15.53 -8.86 -14.94
N VAL A 190 -14.34 -9.46 -14.78
CA VAL A 190 -14.08 -10.88 -15.05
C VAL A 190 -14.48 -11.79 -13.88
N LEU A 191 -14.38 -11.30 -12.64
CA LEU A 191 -14.63 -12.07 -11.42
C LEU A 191 -15.99 -11.72 -10.81
N PRO A 192 -16.99 -12.62 -10.91
CA PRO A 192 -18.24 -12.50 -10.16
C PRO A 192 -17.99 -12.51 -8.64
N LYS A 193 -18.97 -12.01 -7.88
CA LYS A 193 -18.97 -12.12 -6.41
C LYS A 193 -18.74 -13.57 -5.97
N ALA A 194 -18.05 -13.79 -4.85
CA ALA A 194 -17.74 -15.12 -4.31
C ALA A 194 -16.83 -15.99 -5.20
N SER A 195 -16.10 -15.38 -6.16
CA SER A 195 -15.05 -16.11 -6.89
C SER A 195 -13.93 -16.52 -5.93
N PHE A 196 -13.45 -17.75 -6.07
CA PHE A 196 -12.33 -18.34 -5.30
C PHE A 196 -12.61 -18.76 -3.84
N GLN A 197 -13.86 -18.79 -3.39
CA GLN A 197 -14.21 -19.19 -2.01
C GLN A 197 -13.60 -20.53 -1.57
N SER A 198 -13.48 -21.52 -2.47
CA SER A 198 -12.94 -22.86 -2.17
C SER A 198 -11.70 -23.24 -3.00
N SER A 199 -11.22 -22.33 -3.86
CA SER A 199 -10.20 -22.66 -4.87
C SER A 199 -8.77 -22.45 -4.40
N VAL A 200 -8.56 -21.75 -3.28
CA VAL A 200 -7.23 -21.33 -2.77
C VAL A 200 -6.88 -22.02 -1.44
N ASN A 201 -7.55 -23.13 -1.13
CA ASN A 201 -7.29 -23.93 0.07
C ASN A 201 -5.85 -24.44 0.08
N ALA A 202 -5.27 -24.64 1.28
CA ALA A 202 -3.89 -25.10 1.44
C ALA A 202 -3.59 -26.44 0.75
N ASP A 203 -4.58 -27.32 0.62
CA ASP A 203 -4.42 -28.62 -0.02
C ASP A 203 -4.33 -28.56 -1.56
N ASN A 204 -4.64 -27.41 -2.18
CA ASN A 204 -4.66 -27.29 -3.64
C ASN A 204 -3.27 -26.93 -4.19
N PRO A 205 -2.60 -27.83 -4.93
CA PRO A 205 -1.28 -27.53 -5.52
C PRO A 205 -1.33 -26.41 -6.57
N TRP A 206 -2.50 -26.08 -7.11
CA TRP A 206 -2.64 -25.03 -8.12
C TRP A 206 -2.88 -23.64 -7.51
N ALA A 207 -3.06 -23.53 -6.19
CA ALA A 207 -3.39 -22.29 -5.52
C ALA A 207 -2.35 -21.17 -5.75
N PRO A 208 -1.02 -21.38 -5.60
CA PRO A 208 -0.03 -20.33 -5.89
C PRO A 208 -0.03 -19.87 -7.34
N LEU A 209 -0.30 -20.78 -8.29
CA LEU A 209 -0.37 -20.45 -9.71
C LEU A 209 -1.61 -19.64 -10.05
N LEU A 210 -2.79 -20.07 -9.59
CA LEU A 210 -4.04 -19.33 -9.76
C LEU A 210 -3.91 -17.94 -9.16
N MET A 211 -3.35 -17.85 -7.96
CA MET A 211 -3.19 -16.57 -7.28
C MET A 211 -2.23 -15.63 -8.02
N THR A 212 -1.20 -16.17 -8.67
CA THR A 212 -0.32 -15.38 -9.53
C THR A 212 -1.07 -14.70 -10.68
N PHE A 213 -2.02 -15.40 -11.32
CA PHE A 213 -2.84 -14.83 -12.39
C PHE A 213 -3.78 -13.73 -11.90
N VAL A 214 -4.32 -13.86 -10.69
CA VAL A 214 -5.19 -12.84 -10.07
C VAL A 214 -4.37 -11.68 -9.53
N ALA A 215 -3.21 -11.93 -8.94
CA ALA A 215 -2.39 -10.94 -8.25
C ALA A 215 -1.73 -9.93 -9.21
N VAL A 216 -1.33 -10.36 -10.42
CA VAL A 216 -0.73 -9.47 -11.43
C VAL A 216 -1.61 -8.27 -11.81
N PRO A 217 -2.92 -8.46 -12.11
CA PRO A 217 -3.86 -7.36 -12.31
C PRO A 217 -4.42 -6.77 -11.00
N ALA A 218 -4.36 -7.50 -9.88
CA ALA A 218 -4.88 -7.05 -8.59
C ALA A 218 -3.97 -6.00 -7.97
N TYR A 219 -4.11 -4.75 -8.40
CA TYR A 219 -3.54 -3.64 -7.68
C TYR A 219 -4.08 -3.64 -6.24
N ALA A 220 -3.22 -3.95 -5.27
CA ALA A 220 -3.54 -3.88 -3.86
C ALA A 220 -2.68 -2.81 -3.20
N THR A 221 -3.31 -1.94 -2.39
CA THR A 221 -2.55 -1.07 -1.51
C THR A 221 -1.83 -1.92 -0.46
N PRO A 222 -0.70 -1.45 0.10
CA PRO A 222 0.08 -2.22 1.08
C PRO A 222 -0.75 -2.71 2.28
N MET A 223 -1.70 -1.88 2.75
CA MET A 223 -2.62 -2.25 3.84
C MET A 223 -3.64 -3.30 3.40
N LEU A 224 -4.22 -3.16 2.20
CA LEU A 224 -5.15 -4.14 1.67
C LEU A 224 -4.47 -5.51 1.49
N ALA A 225 -3.26 -5.53 0.90
CA ALA A 225 -2.51 -6.77 0.70
C ALA A 225 -2.22 -7.50 2.02
N MET A 226 -1.83 -6.76 3.07
CA MET A 226 -1.62 -7.36 4.40
C MET A 226 -2.91 -7.84 5.05
N SER A 227 -4.01 -7.09 4.91
CA SER A 227 -5.32 -7.54 5.42
C SER A 227 -5.75 -8.85 4.77
N GLN A 228 -5.59 -8.97 3.45
CA GLN A 228 -5.91 -10.21 2.75
C GLN A 228 -4.99 -11.36 3.12
N LEU A 229 -3.69 -11.09 3.30
CA LEU A 229 -2.76 -12.08 3.83
C LEU A 229 -3.21 -12.62 5.20
N GLY A 230 -3.66 -11.73 6.10
CA GLY A 230 -4.19 -12.12 7.41
C GLY A 230 -5.45 -12.98 7.31
N SER A 231 -6.42 -12.53 6.50
CA SER A 231 -7.66 -13.29 6.25
C SER A 231 -7.36 -14.67 5.65
N MET A 232 -6.41 -14.76 4.71
CA MET A 232 -5.97 -16.03 4.12
C MET A 232 -5.41 -16.99 5.18
N PHE A 233 -4.59 -16.50 6.11
CA PHE A 233 -4.06 -17.35 7.18
C PHE A 233 -5.15 -17.79 8.16
N GLN A 234 -6.12 -16.93 8.46
CA GLN A 234 -7.24 -17.27 9.35
C GLN A 234 -8.13 -18.38 8.78
N HIS A 235 -8.34 -18.39 7.46
CA HIS A 235 -9.17 -19.39 6.78
C HIS A 235 -8.40 -20.67 6.39
N GLY A 236 -7.10 -20.76 6.70
CA GLY A 236 -6.27 -21.91 6.31
C GLY A 236 -6.01 -22.01 4.80
N ASN A 237 -5.97 -20.86 4.10
CA ASN A 237 -5.64 -20.81 2.67
C ASN A 237 -4.14 -21.07 2.44
N SER A 238 -3.80 -21.40 1.18
CA SER A 238 -2.43 -21.65 0.74
C SER A 238 -1.47 -20.50 1.06
N VAL A 239 -0.35 -20.85 1.69
CA VAL A 239 0.68 -19.89 2.13
C VAL A 239 1.45 -19.35 0.93
N GLY A 240 1.72 -20.19 -0.07
CA GLY A 240 2.34 -19.79 -1.33
C GLY A 240 1.43 -18.91 -2.17
N ALA A 241 0.11 -19.11 -2.13
CA ALA A 241 -0.85 -18.18 -2.72
C ALA A 241 -0.83 -16.83 -2.00
N ALA A 242 -0.83 -16.81 -0.67
CA ALA A 242 -0.72 -15.57 0.11
C ALA A 242 0.59 -14.82 -0.21
N PHE A 243 1.69 -15.55 -0.36
CA PHE A 243 2.99 -14.99 -0.76
C PHE A 243 2.96 -14.40 -2.18
N ALA A 244 2.36 -15.11 -3.14
CA ALA A 244 2.19 -14.61 -4.50
C ALA A 244 1.32 -13.34 -4.55
N LEU A 245 0.21 -13.32 -3.79
CA LEU A 245 -0.65 -12.15 -3.64
C LEU A 245 0.13 -10.97 -3.03
N LEU A 246 0.90 -11.21 -1.97
CA LEU A 246 1.68 -10.16 -1.33
C LEU A 246 2.67 -9.54 -2.31
N ILE A 247 3.49 -10.36 -2.99
CA ILE A 247 4.55 -9.86 -3.87
C ILE A 247 3.98 -9.21 -5.13
N LEU A 248 3.07 -9.89 -5.81
CA LEU A 248 2.58 -9.43 -7.11
C LEU A 248 1.44 -8.41 -6.95
N GLY A 249 0.52 -8.61 -6.00
CA GLY A 249 -0.59 -7.70 -5.78
C GLY A 249 -0.17 -6.36 -5.16
N ALA A 250 0.75 -6.37 -4.19
CA ALA A 250 1.27 -5.13 -3.63
C ALA A 250 2.37 -4.51 -4.49
N GLY A 251 3.27 -5.34 -5.05
CA GLY A 251 4.48 -4.90 -5.74
C GLY A 251 4.34 -4.61 -7.22
N LEU A 252 3.31 -5.16 -7.89
CA LEU A 252 3.13 -5.06 -9.34
C LEU A 252 1.76 -4.48 -9.69
N ASN A 253 1.65 -3.89 -10.87
CA ASN A 253 0.40 -3.49 -11.50
C ASN A 253 0.66 -3.28 -13.00
N PHE A 254 -0.40 -3.21 -13.81
CA PHE A 254 -0.28 -2.99 -15.25
C PHE A 254 0.48 -1.70 -15.63
N GLY A 255 0.47 -0.68 -14.77
CA GLY A 255 1.22 0.56 -14.96
C GLY A 255 2.74 0.35 -14.92
N ILE A 256 3.24 -0.36 -13.91
CA ILE A 256 4.67 -0.72 -13.80
C ILE A 256 5.08 -1.61 -14.98
N ILE A 257 4.23 -2.56 -15.37
CA ILE A 257 4.48 -3.41 -16.55
C ILE A 257 4.62 -2.54 -17.79
N LEU A 258 3.63 -1.69 -18.09
CA LEU A 258 3.66 -0.82 -19.26
C LEU A 258 4.88 0.12 -19.24
N TRP A 259 5.20 0.68 -18.08
CA TRP A 259 6.41 1.48 -17.91
C TRP A 259 7.67 0.67 -18.23
N MET A 260 7.78 -0.58 -17.76
CA MET A 260 8.92 -1.46 -18.07
C MET A 260 9.07 -1.68 -19.58
N PHE A 261 7.96 -1.94 -20.28
CA PHE A 261 7.94 -2.10 -21.74
C PHE A 261 8.42 -0.85 -22.46
N GLN A 262 7.93 0.33 -22.07
CA GLN A 262 8.34 1.60 -22.69
C GLN A 262 9.76 2.01 -22.32
N ALA A 263 10.22 1.66 -21.11
CA ALA A 263 11.52 2.06 -20.60
C ALA A 263 12.65 1.17 -21.14
N TYR A 264 12.50 -0.14 -21.09
CA TYR A 264 13.59 -1.08 -21.39
C TYR A 264 13.37 -1.90 -22.68
N GLY A 265 12.21 -1.73 -23.32
CA GLY A 265 11.82 -2.47 -24.51
C GLY A 265 11.22 -3.84 -24.19
N GLY A 266 10.47 -4.40 -25.14
CA GLY A 266 9.67 -5.61 -24.91
C GLY A 266 10.48 -6.85 -24.50
N LYS A 267 11.65 -7.08 -25.08
CA LYS A 267 12.49 -8.25 -24.74
C LYS A 267 12.95 -8.22 -23.27
N ARG A 268 13.42 -7.06 -22.79
CA ARG A 268 13.89 -6.90 -21.40
C ARG A 268 12.72 -6.95 -20.41
N ALA A 269 11.58 -6.34 -20.77
CA ALA A 269 10.38 -6.36 -19.96
C ALA A 269 9.80 -7.78 -19.80
N LEU A 270 9.74 -8.56 -20.88
CA LEU A 270 9.29 -9.96 -20.83
C LEU A 270 10.25 -10.84 -20.02
N ALA A 271 11.56 -10.65 -20.17
CA ALA A 271 12.55 -11.37 -19.37
C ALA A 271 12.41 -11.05 -17.88
N TRP A 272 12.25 -9.77 -17.52
CA TRP A 272 11.98 -9.36 -16.15
C TRP A 272 10.72 -10.01 -15.59
N MET A 273 9.61 -9.97 -16.35
CA MET A 273 8.35 -10.60 -15.94
C MET A 273 8.53 -12.10 -15.72
N GLY A 274 9.18 -12.80 -16.66
CA GLY A 274 9.46 -14.23 -16.54
C GLY A 274 10.30 -14.57 -15.32
N ILE A 275 11.34 -13.77 -15.03
CA ILE A 275 12.19 -13.93 -13.83
C ILE A 275 11.37 -13.70 -12.57
N LEU A 276 10.60 -12.61 -12.50
CA LEU A 276 9.76 -12.29 -11.34
C LEU A 276 8.75 -13.41 -11.06
N LEU A 277 7.97 -13.82 -12.07
CA LEU A 277 6.98 -14.88 -11.91
C LEU A 277 7.63 -16.23 -11.56
N GLY A 278 8.76 -16.57 -12.19
CA GLY A 278 9.48 -17.80 -11.90
C GLY A 278 10.03 -17.85 -10.48
N VAL A 279 10.62 -16.76 -10.00
CA VAL A 279 11.17 -16.67 -8.62
C VAL A 279 10.04 -16.65 -7.59
N VAL A 280 8.96 -15.91 -7.82
CA VAL A 280 7.80 -15.84 -6.91
C VAL A 280 7.11 -17.19 -6.81
N LEU A 281 6.83 -17.86 -7.94
CA LEU A 281 6.24 -19.20 -7.93
C LEU A 281 7.18 -20.22 -7.29
N GLY A 282 8.46 -20.21 -7.68
CA GLY A 282 9.47 -21.10 -7.11
C GLY A 282 9.53 -20.99 -5.59
N LEU A 283 9.60 -19.77 -5.06
CA LEU A 283 9.61 -19.55 -3.62
C LEU A 283 8.25 -19.83 -2.97
N GLY A 284 7.14 -19.46 -3.58
CA GLY A 284 5.79 -19.76 -3.08
C GLY A 284 5.58 -21.26 -2.85
N TYR A 285 5.95 -22.10 -3.81
CA TYR A 285 5.89 -23.55 -3.67
C TYR A 285 6.85 -24.10 -2.59
N THR A 286 8.03 -23.49 -2.42
CA THR A 286 8.95 -23.90 -1.35
C THR A 286 8.50 -23.48 0.04
N LEU A 287 7.77 -22.37 0.15
CA LEU A 287 7.27 -21.81 1.41
C LEU A 287 5.98 -22.47 1.88
N GLU A 288 5.23 -23.12 0.98
CA GLU A 288 3.98 -23.81 1.29
C GLU A 288 4.12 -24.77 2.48
N LYS A 289 4.95 -25.79 2.35
CA LYS A 289 5.12 -26.83 3.39
C LYS A 289 5.68 -26.33 4.74
N PRO A 290 6.74 -25.51 4.79
CA PRO A 290 7.34 -25.11 6.07
C PRO A 290 6.52 -24.10 6.87
N LEU A 291 5.62 -23.35 6.22
CA LEU A 291 4.87 -22.26 6.86
C LEU A 291 3.36 -22.51 6.94
N THR A 292 2.85 -23.66 6.47
CA THR A 292 1.44 -24.03 6.66
C THR A 292 1.19 -24.27 8.16
N PRO A 293 0.36 -23.44 8.82
CA PRO A 293 0.03 -23.65 10.23
C PRO A 293 -0.75 -24.96 10.39
N THR A 294 -0.38 -25.78 11.36
CA THR A 294 -0.99 -27.10 11.61
C THR A 294 -2.18 -27.04 12.57
N ASP A 295 -2.40 -25.89 13.20
CA ASP A 295 -3.38 -25.69 14.29
C ASP A 295 -4.68 -24.98 13.82
N ILE A 296 -4.88 -24.76 12.52
CA ILE A 296 -6.04 -24.02 11.98
C ILE A 296 -6.98 -25.01 11.26
N GLU A 297 -8.25 -25.03 11.68
CA GLU A 297 -9.30 -25.74 10.93
C GLU A 297 -9.52 -25.03 9.59
N VAL A 298 -9.35 -25.76 8.49
CA VAL A 298 -9.50 -25.21 7.13
C VAL A 298 -10.96 -24.83 6.93
N ALA A 299 -11.24 -23.53 6.82
CA ALA A 299 -12.56 -23.04 6.46
C ALA A 299 -12.79 -23.35 4.97
N ASN A 300 -13.91 -24.01 4.65
CA ASN A 300 -14.22 -24.40 3.26
C ASN A 300 -14.74 -23.22 2.40
N HIS A 301 -14.74 -22.00 2.92
CA HIS A 301 -15.12 -20.76 2.25
C HIS A 301 -14.23 -19.62 2.73
N THR A 302 -13.92 -18.66 1.87
CA THR A 302 -13.13 -17.47 2.22
C THR A 302 -13.68 -16.22 1.53
N HIS A 303 -13.78 -15.12 2.28
CA HIS A 303 -14.17 -13.80 1.77
C HIS A 303 -12.97 -12.91 1.41
N ALA A 304 -11.74 -13.41 1.59
CA ALA A 304 -10.51 -12.65 1.33
C ALA A 304 -10.42 -12.10 -0.11
N PHE A 305 -11.08 -12.76 -1.07
CA PHE A 305 -10.99 -12.38 -2.48
C PHE A 305 -12.15 -11.50 -2.96
N ASP A 306 -13.18 -11.29 -2.15
CA ASP A 306 -14.35 -10.52 -2.55
C ASP A 306 -13.99 -9.06 -2.87
N VAL A 307 -12.93 -8.53 -2.25
CA VAL A 307 -12.42 -7.17 -2.53
C VAL A 307 -11.93 -6.99 -3.97
N TYR A 308 -11.54 -8.07 -4.66
CA TYR A 308 -11.13 -8.04 -6.06
C TYR A 308 -12.28 -8.32 -7.04
N CYS A 309 -13.42 -8.79 -6.53
CA CYS A 309 -14.57 -9.21 -7.32
C CYS A 309 -15.61 -8.08 -7.49
N CYS A 310 -16.56 -8.30 -8.40
CA CYS A 310 -17.74 -7.46 -8.53
C CYS A 310 -18.59 -7.52 -7.25
N PRO A 311 -18.87 -6.38 -6.59
CA PRO A 311 -19.60 -6.38 -5.32
C PRO A 311 -21.12 -6.61 -5.46
N TYR A 312 -21.67 -6.38 -6.65
CA TYR A 312 -23.11 -6.37 -6.90
C TYR A 312 -23.64 -7.71 -7.40
N ALA A 313 -24.77 -8.15 -6.85
CA ALA A 313 -25.40 -9.45 -7.14
C ALA A 313 -26.85 -9.29 -7.60
N GLY A 314 -27.07 -8.62 -8.73
CA GLY A 314 -28.23 -8.78 -9.61
C GLY A 314 -29.59 -8.23 -9.12
N ASN A 315 -29.78 -8.03 -7.83
CA ASN A 315 -31.08 -7.67 -7.25
C ASN A 315 -31.17 -6.21 -6.80
N GLU A 316 -30.08 -5.44 -6.92
CA GLU A 316 -30.06 -4.05 -6.46
C GLU A 316 -30.61 -3.07 -7.50
N SER A 317 -31.31 -2.04 -7.03
CA SER A 317 -31.92 -1.01 -7.89
C SER A 317 -31.28 0.35 -7.59
N ARG A 318 -31.00 1.15 -8.63
CA ARG A 318 -30.22 2.42 -8.53
C ARG A 318 -28.77 2.21 -8.09
N LEU A 319 -28.08 1.31 -8.79
CA LEU A 319 -26.67 0.96 -8.58
C LEU A 319 -25.72 2.15 -8.44
N GLY A 320 -25.97 3.27 -9.15
CA GLY A 320 -25.14 4.47 -9.03
C GLY A 320 -25.23 5.16 -7.67
N GLU A 321 -26.43 5.25 -7.09
CA GLU A 321 -26.60 5.81 -5.74
C GLU A 321 -26.00 4.88 -4.69
N GLU A 322 -26.15 3.57 -4.85
CA GLU A 322 -25.56 2.56 -3.97
C GLU A 322 -24.04 2.56 -4.07
N THR A 323 -23.46 2.69 -5.26
CA THR A 323 -22.02 2.86 -5.47
C THR A 323 -21.51 4.08 -4.72
N TRP A 324 -22.19 5.21 -4.88
CA TRP A 324 -21.79 6.44 -4.21
C TRP A 324 -21.94 6.34 -2.67
N ARG A 325 -23.01 5.70 -2.19
CA ARG A 325 -23.22 5.43 -0.77
C ARG A 325 -22.12 4.51 -0.22
N ALA A 326 -21.84 3.39 -0.89
CA ALA A 326 -20.79 2.44 -0.51
C ALA A 326 -19.41 3.12 -0.47
N PHE A 327 -19.06 3.88 -1.51
CA PHE A 327 -17.79 4.62 -1.52
C PHE A 327 -17.68 5.63 -0.38
N ARG A 328 -18.74 6.43 -0.13
CA ARG A 328 -18.74 7.40 0.96
C ARG A 328 -18.61 6.73 2.33
N ASN A 329 -19.23 5.57 2.47
CA ASN A 329 -19.22 4.76 3.70
C ASN A 329 -17.86 4.13 3.98
N ASP A 330 -17.12 3.74 2.93
CA ASP A 330 -15.77 3.18 3.05
C ASP A 330 -14.68 4.24 3.19
N LEU A 331 -14.95 5.48 2.76
CA LEU A 331 -13.97 6.55 2.73
C LEU A 331 -13.61 7.01 4.15
N ARG A 332 -12.38 6.70 4.58
CA ARG A 332 -11.88 7.11 5.90
C ARG A 332 -11.59 8.61 5.95
N PRO A 333 -11.67 9.26 7.13
CA PRO A 333 -11.33 10.68 7.27
C PRO A 333 -9.93 11.01 6.75
N GLU A 334 -8.93 10.21 7.09
CA GLU A 334 -7.55 10.37 6.62
C GLU A 334 -7.40 10.25 5.09
N GLU A 335 -8.13 9.31 4.48
CA GLU A 335 -8.14 9.11 3.03
C GLU A 335 -8.79 10.30 2.34
N SER A 336 -9.90 10.82 2.87
CA SER A 336 -10.59 11.98 2.33
C SER A 336 -9.70 13.22 2.25
N ILE A 337 -8.93 13.51 3.31
CA ILE A 337 -7.98 14.63 3.36
C ILE A 337 -6.91 14.46 2.27
N SER A 338 -6.34 13.26 2.16
CA SER A 338 -5.30 12.95 1.18
C SER A 338 -5.83 13.02 -0.27
N LEU A 339 -7.10 12.66 -0.49
CA LEU A 339 -7.76 12.72 -1.78
C LEU A 339 -7.96 14.18 -2.22
N TYR A 340 -8.43 15.05 -1.31
CA TYR A 340 -8.52 16.49 -1.59
C TYR A 340 -7.14 17.12 -1.80
N ALA A 341 -6.12 16.72 -1.04
CA ALA A 341 -4.75 17.19 -1.23
C ALA A 341 -4.17 16.77 -2.59
N LEU A 342 -4.43 15.53 -3.02
CA LEU A 342 -4.04 15.05 -4.35
C LEU A 342 -4.76 15.84 -5.45
N LEU A 343 -6.07 16.06 -5.32
CA LEU A 343 -6.83 16.88 -6.27
C LEU A 343 -6.30 18.32 -6.33
N ALA A 344 -5.97 18.92 -5.20
CA ALA A 344 -5.34 20.24 -5.14
C ALA A 344 -3.96 20.24 -5.84
N ALA A 345 -3.14 19.21 -5.65
CA ALA A 345 -1.86 19.07 -6.34
C ALA A 345 -2.02 18.98 -7.87
N PHE A 346 -3.04 18.25 -8.35
CA PHE A 346 -3.38 18.19 -9.78
C PHE A 346 -3.82 19.55 -10.32
N LEU A 347 -4.71 20.26 -9.62
CA LEU A 347 -5.18 21.59 -10.03
C LEU A 347 -4.05 22.64 -10.02
N LEU A 348 -3.22 22.64 -8.97
CA LEU A 348 -2.05 23.51 -8.88
C LEU A 348 -1.02 23.18 -9.98
N GLY A 349 -0.81 21.89 -10.27
CA GLY A 349 0.04 21.44 -11.38
C GLY A 349 -0.47 21.89 -12.75
N LEU A 350 -1.79 21.84 -12.97
CA LEU A 350 -2.41 22.36 -14.19
C LEU A 350 -2.21 23.87 -14.29
N GLY A 351 -2.44 24.61 -13.20
CA GLY A 351 -2.18 26.04 -13.12
C GLY A 351 -0.72 26.38 -13.43
N TRP A 352 0.21 25.61 -12.89
CA TRP A 352 1.65 25.75 -13.15
C TRP A 352 1.99 25.53 -14.63
N LEU A 353 1.44 24.50 -15.27
CA LEU A 353 1.64 24.24 -16.71
C LEU A 353 1.08 25.37 -17.58
N LEU A 354 -0.08 25.94 -17.21
CA LEU A 354 -0.66 27.08 -17.90
C LEU A 354 0.20 28.34 -17.74
N LEU A 355 0.83 28.53 -16.58
CA LEU A 355 1.78 29.61 -16.33
C LEU A 355 3.10 29.41 -17.10
N GLU A 356 3.67 28.21 -17.13
CA GLU A 356 4.87 27.88 -17.92
C GLU A 356 4.67 28.13 -19.42
N ARG A 357 3.43 27.94 -19.92
CA ARG A 357 3.11 28.25 -21.31
C ARG A 357 3.12 29.76 -21.61
N ARG A 358 2.89 30.61 -20.60
CA ARG A 358 2.85 32.07 -20.72
C ARG A 358 4.17 32.75 -20.34
N TYR A 359 4.91 32.16 -19.41
CA TYR A 359 6.14 32.71 -18.84
C TYR A 359 7.22 31.62 -18.79
N ASP A 360 8.46 31.97 -19.13
CA ASP A 360 9.60 31.07 -18.99
C ASP A 360 10.02 30.96 -17.51
N LEU A 361 9.20 30.24 -16.74
CA LEU A 361 9.39 30.03 -15.30
C LEU A 361 10.68 29.27 -15.00
N GLU A 362 11.10 28.35 -15.86
CA GLU A 362 12.34 27.59 -15.69
C GLU A 362 13.55 28.54 -15.74
N ARG A 363 13.56 29.49 -16.69
CA ARG A 363 14.58 30.53 -16.75
C ARG A 363 14.53 31.49 -15.56
N TRP A 364 13.35 31.86 -15.07
CA TRP A 364 13.22 32.71 -13.88
C TRP A 364 13.66 32.02 -12.57
N LEU A 365 13.39 30.72 -12.45
CA LEU A 365 13.83 29.90 -11.34
C LEU A 365 15.35 29.69 -11.35
N SER A 366 15.94 29.55 -12.54
CA SER A 366 17.38 29.36 -12.74
C SER A 366 18.17 30.66 -12.91
N SER A 367 17.54 31.83 -13.01
CA SER A 367 18.21 33.12 -13.27
C SER A 367 19.05 33.56 -12.07
N ILE A 368 20.34 33.23 -12.06
CA ILE A 368 21.32 33.57 -11.01
C ILE A 368 21.41 35.10 -10.88
N PRO A 369 21.02 35.75 -9.75
CA PRO A 369 21.41 37.12 -9.49
C PRO A 369 22.92 37.14 -9.22
N GLU A 370 23.57 38.22 -9.68
CA GLU A 370 24.97 38.50 -9.40
C GLU A 370 25.30 38.35 -7.90
N GLU A 371 26.54 37.89 -7.64
CA GLU A 371 27.17 37.59 -6.34
C GLU A 371 26.33 37.98 -5.10
N HIS A 372 25.76 36.99 -4.41
CA HIS A 372 25.36 37.23 -3.02
C HIS A 372 26.61 37.52 -2.20
N ALA A 373 26.68 38.77 -1.76
CA ALA A 373 27.72 39.33 -0.93
C ALA A 373 28.07 38.39 0.23
N ARG A 374 29.35 38.04 0.33
CA ARG A 374 29.98 37.48 1.54
C ARG A 374 29.66 38.41 2.72
N GLY A 375 28.65 38.11 3.53
CA GLY A 375 28.23 39.06 4.56
C GLY A 375 27.36 38.56 5.72
N VAL A 376 26.67 37.43 5.62
CA VAL A 376 25.83 36.94 6.72
C VAL A 376 26.44 35.68 7.33
N LYS A 377 26.90 35.76 8.58
CA LYS A 377 27.56 34.65 9.31
C LYS A 377 26.72 33.36 9.44
N LEU A 378 25.42 33.44 9.17
CA LEU A 378 24.47 32.32 9.23
C LEU A 378 24.11 31.76 7.85
N ASP A 379 24.60 32.34 6.75
CA ASP A 379 24.28 31.92 5.39
C ASP A 379 25.31 30.86 4.91
N PHE A 380 25.24 29.68 5.53
CA PHE A 380 26.08 28.53 5.17
C PHE A 380 25.44 27.75 4.02
N VAL A 381 26.18 27.63 2.91
CA VAL A 381 25.81 26.74 1.81
C VAL A 381 26.00 25.29 2.28
N LEU A 382 24.89 24.62 2.57
CA LEU A 382 24.90 23.20 2.95
C LEU A 382 25.28 22.34 1.73
N PRO A 383 26.30 21.47 1.87
CA PRO A 383 26.61 20.44 0.89
C PRO A 383 25.38 19.58 0.56
N ASN A 384 25.21 19.24 -0.72
CA ASN A 384 24.06 18.46 -1.18
C ASN A 384 23.92 17.09 -0.48
N TRP A 385 25.03 16.49 -0.02
CA TRP A 385 24.97 15.23 0.74
C TRP A 385 24.37 15.41 2.14
N ILE A 386 24.57 16.57 2.79
CA ILE A 386 23.94 16.87 4.09
C ILE A 386 22.44 17.06 3.89
N LEU A 387 22.02 17.72 2.81
CA LEU A 387 20.61 17.82 2.44
C LEU A 387 20.00 16.45 2.15
N GLY A 388 20.73 15.56 1.48
CA GLY A 388 20.29 14.17 1.26
C GLY A 388 20.17 13.36 2.55
N ALA A 389 21.19 13.39 3.40
CA ALA A 389 21.18 12.69 4.68
C ALA A 389 20.05 13.22 5.59
N THR A 390 19.89 14.55 5.68
CA THR A 390 18.81 15.17 6.46
C THR A 390 17.43 14.85 5.89
N ALA A 391 17.26 14.80 4.56
CA ALA A 391 15.99 14.40 3.95
C ALA A 391 15.63 12.94 4.28
N ILE A 392 16.60 12.02 4.26
CA ILE A 392 16.38 10.61 4.60
C ILE A 392 16.04 10.47 6.09
N VAL A 393 16.79 11.15 6.96
CA VAL A 393 16.54 11.15 8.41
C VAL A 393 15.17 11.76 8.71
N ALA A 394 14.82 12.88 8.06
CA ALA A 394 13.50 13.51 8.20
C ALA A 394 12.40 12.56 7.74
N LEU A 395 12.59 11.87 6.62
CA LEU A 395 11.62 10.90 6.12
C LEU A 395 11.47 9.71 7.08
N PHE A 396 12.56 9.21 7.65
CA PHE A 396 12.54 8.16 8.66
C PHE A 396 11.77 8.60 9.92
N ILE A 397 12.08 9.79 10.46
CA ILE A 397 11.37 10.36 11.61
C ILE A 397 9.89 10.54 11.31
N MET A 398 9.56 11.08 10.12
CA MET A 398 8.17 11.26 9.68
C MET A 398 7.44 9.93 9.53
N SER A 399 8.10 8.90 9.01
CA SER A 399 7.52 7.56 8.89
C SER A 399 7.22 6.95 10.26
N ILE A 400 8.11 7.13 11.24
CA ILE A 400 7.86 6.70 12.63
C ILE A 400 6.70 7.50 13.22
N ALA A 401 6.71 8.83 13.11
CA ALA A 401 5.64 9.68 13.61
C ALA A 401 4.28 9.30 13.01
N MET A 402 4.25 8.98 11.72
CA MET A 402 3.05 8.52 11.02
C MET A 402 2.56 7.17 11.54
N CYS A 403 3.45 6.25 11.92
CA CYS A 403 3.06 5.00 12.60
C CYS A 403 2.36 5.29 13.94
N PHE A 404 2.90 6.19 14.75
CA PHE A 404 2.28 6.57 16.03
C PHE A 404 0.97 7.33 15.87
N ALA A 405 0.83 8.11 14.79
CA ALA A 405 -0.41 8.81 14.46
C ALA A 405 -1.49 7.86 13.94
N TYR A 406 -1.13 6.87 13.11
CA TYR A 406 -2.07 5.90 12.57
C TYR A 406 -2.54 4.86 13.61
N TYR A 407 -1.66 4.52 14.57
CA TYR A 407 -1.92 3.59 15.67
C TYR A 407 -2.03 4.36 17.01
N PRO A 408 -3.21 4.94 17.32
CA PRO A 408 -3.41 5.78 18.49
C PRO A 408 -3.23 5.01 19.81
N PRO A 409 -3.15 5.71 20.94
CA PRO A 409 -3.00 5.07 22.24
C PRO A 409 -4.20 4.16 22.55
N PRO A 410 -4.02 3.17 23.45
CA PRO A 410 -5.03 2.15 23.68
C PRO A 410 -6.31 2.73 24.30
N GLY A 411 -6.22 3.81 25.07
CA GLY A 411 -7.38 4.54 25.59
C GLY A 411 -8.29 5.06 24.48
N GLU A 412 -7.71 5.80 23.52
CA GLU A 412 -8.44 6.32 22.35
C GLU A 412 -9.05 5.19 21.52
N CYS A 413 -8.30 4.11 21.26
CA CYS A 413 -8.84 2.94 20.56
C CYS A 413 -10.06 2.35 21.28
N LEU A 414 -9.99 2.19 22.62
CA LEU A 414 -11.09 1.63 23.40
C LEU A 414 -12.32 2.53 23.43
N ASP A 415 -12.13 3.84 23.41
CA ASP A 415 -13.21 4.82 23.38
C ASP A 415 -13.91 4.83 22.01
N GLU A 416 -13.16 4.77 20.91
CA GLU A 416 -13.71 4.61 19.57
C GLU A 416 -14.44 3.27 19.41
N MET A 417 -13.86 2.16 19.90
CA MET A 417 -14.53 0.85 19.92
C MET A 417 -15.84 0.88 20.72
N TYR A 418 -15.95 1.71 21.76
CA TYR A 418 -17.18 1.84 22.54
C TYR A 418 -18.29 2.53 21.73
N ILE A 419 -17.94 3.54 20.93
CA ILE A 419 -18.88 4.20 20.01
C ILE A 419 -19.35 3.20 18.95
N VAL A 420 -18.42 2.53 18.28
CA VAL A 420 -18.73 1.53 17.24
C VAL A 420 -19.57 0.38 17.78
N LYS A 421 -19.31 -0.06 19.01
CA LYS A 421 -20.13 -1.06 19.71
C LYS A 421 -21.60 -0.67 19.77
N GLY A 422 -21.90 0.61 20.05
CA GLY A 422 -23.27 1.11 20.10
C GLY A 422 -23.97 0.98 18.76
N GLU A 423 -23.28 1.38 17.69
CA GLU A 423 -23.79 1.34 16.31
C GLU A 423 -24.07 -0.10 15.85
N VAL A 424 -23.10 -1.02 16.03
CA VAL A 424 -23.23 -2.41 15.59
C VAL A 424 -24.33 -3.14 16.36
N LEU A 425 -24.29 -3.10 17.70
CA LEU A 425 -25.22 -3.89 18.51
C LEU A 425 -26.66 -3.37 18.41
N SER A 426 -26.86 -2.05 18.40
CA SER A 426 -28.19 -1.45 18.25
C SER A 426 -28.79 -1.77 16.87
N SER A 427 -27.97 -1.72 15.82
CA SER A 427 -28.41 -1.98 14.45
C SER A 427 -28.69 -3.45 14.20
N ALA A 428 -27.86 -4.34 14.73
CA ALA A 428 -28.08 -5.78 14.68
C ALA A 428 -29.40 -6.18 15.39
N LEU A 429 -29.68 -5.61 16.57
CA LEU A 429 -30.91 -5.89 17.32
C LEU A 429 -32.16 -5.27 16.70
N SER A 430 -32.02 -4.16 15.98
CA SER A 430 -33.12 -3.48 15.28
C SER A 430 -33.36 -3.98 13.84
N GLN A 431 -32.68 -5.06 13.43
CA GLN A 431 -32.76 -5.65 12.09
C GLN A 431 -32.29 -4.71 10.97
N ASN A 432 -31.52 -3.68 11.30
CA ASN A 432 -30.84 -2.85 10.32
C ASN A 432 -29.45 -3.45 10.01
N TYR A 433 -29.45 -4.65 9.43
CA TYR A 433 -28.22 -5.41 9.17
C TYR A 433 -27.27 -4.67 8.24
N ALA A 434 -27.79 -3.92 7.26
CA ALA A 434 -26.98 -3.11 6.37
C ALA A 434 -26.11 -2.08 7.14
N HIS A 435 -26.65 -1.47 8.20
CA HIS A 435 -25.88 -0.54 9.04
C HIS A 435 -24.92 -1.26 9.98
N ALA A 436 -25.33 -2.41 10.53
CA ALA A 436 -24.45 -3.22 11.38
C ALA A 436 -23.23 -3.76 10.60
N LEU A 437 -23.46 -4.33 9.41
CA LEU A 437 -22.42 -4.81 8.49
C LEU A 437 -21.49 -3.69 8.00
N HIS A 438 -21.95 -2.45 7.96
CA HIS A 438 -21.09 -1.29 7.66
C HIS A 438 -20.09 -0.98 8.78
N TRP A 439 -20.54 -1.05 10.04
CA TRP A 439 -19.70 -0.70 11.20
C TRP A 439 -18.86 -1.86 11.73
N LEU A 440 -19.19 -3.11 11.39
CA LEU A 440 -18.50 -4.29 11.86
C LEU A 440 -17.01 -4.33 11.43
N PRO A 441 -16.66 -4.06 10.15
CA PRO A 441 -15.26 -3.95 9.72
C PRO A 441 -14.49 -2.81 10.41
N VAL A 442 -15.20 -1.72 10.78
CA VAL A 442 -14.60 -0.60 11.53
C VAL A 442 -14.21 -1.05 12.93
N TRP A 443 -15.06 -1.85 13.59
CA TRP A 443 -14.74 -2.44 14.89
C TRP A 443 -13.52 -3.35 14.79
N GLU A 444 -13.47 -4.22 13.77
CA GLU A 444 -12.31 -5.07 13.55
C GLU A 444 -11.00 -4.28 13.38
N ASP A 445 -11.03 -3.22 12.57
CA ASP A 445 -9.85 -2.37 12.35
C ASP A 445 -9.38 -1.74 13.66
N TRP A 446 -10.30 -1.24 14.49
CA TRP A 446 -9.97 -0.71 15.80
C TRP A 446 -9.40 -1.76 16.76
N ASN A 447 -9.94 -2.98 16.76
CA ASN A 447 -9.41 -4.09 17.54
C ASN A 447 -7.96 -4.45 17.11
N ARG A 448 -7.66 -4.35 15.82
CA ARG A 448 -6.30 -4.56 15.28
C ARG A 448 -5.37 -3.39 15.65
N ARG A 449 -5.82 -2.14 15.46
CA ARG A 449 -5.05 -0.93 15.82
C ARG A 449 -4.75 -0.87 17.31
N LEU A 450 -5.66 -1.31 18.17
CA LEU A 450 -5.44 -1.43 19.62
C LEU A 450 -4.22 -2.31 19.93
N GLN A 451 -4.14 -3.50 19.31
CA GLN A 451 -3.03 -4.44 19.49
C GLN A 451 -1.71 -3.82 19.05
N VAL A 452 -1.69 -3.21 17.85
CA VAL A 452 -0.50 -2.50 17.34
C VAL A 452 -0.09 -1.35 18.26
N GLY A 453 -1.05 -0.50 18.64
CA GLY A 453 -0.82 0.71 19.40
C GLY A 453 -0.21 0.42 20.77
N VAL A 454 -0.58 -0.71 21.39
CA VAL A 454 0.05 -1.21 22.62
C VAL A 454 1.48 -1.69 22.35
N TYR A 455 1.68 -2.50 21.31
CA TYR A 455 2.99 -3.03 20.95
C TYR A 455 4.00 -1.91 20.65
N LEU A 456 3.60 -0.87 19.91
CA LEU A 456 4.45 0.29 19.61
C LEU A 456 4.92 1.05 20.86
N ARG A 457 4.07 1.17 21.88
CA ARG A 457 4.34 1.97 23.08
C ARG A 457 5.03 1.18 24.18
N LYS A 458 4.69 -0.10 24.33
CA LYS A 458 5.21 -0.98 25.39
C LYS A 458 6.30 -1.95 24.92
N GLY A 459 6.52 -2.07 23.61
CA GLY A 459 7.48 -3.01 23.00
C GLY A 459 7.07 -4.49 23.08
N ARG A 460 5.90 -4.80 23.67
CA ARG A 460 5.37 -6.16 23.81
C ARG A 460 3.84 -6.13 23.90
N LEU A 461 3.21 -7.20 23.43
CA LEU A 461 1.79 -7.49 23.62
C LEU A 461 1.71 -8.86 24.29
N SER A 462 1.13 -8.94 25.50
CA SER A 462 1.03 -10.24 26.18
C SER A 462 0.06 -11.17 25.45
N GLU A 463 0.32 -12.47 25.52
CA GLU A 463 -0.53 -13.49 24.91
C GLU A 463 -1.98 -13.39 25.40
N TYR A 464 -2.16 -13.04 26.68
CA TYR A 464 -3.47 -12.76 27.26
C TYR A 464 -4.24 -11.68 26.48
N HIS A 465 -3.61 -10.55 26.17
CA HIS A 465 -4.24 -9.46 25.40
C HIS A 465 -4.57 -9.90 23.97
N ARG A 466 -3.63 -10.59 23.31
CA ARG A 466 -3.83 -11.13 21.95
C ARG A 466 -5.02 -12.10 21.92
N MET A 467 -5.13 -12.98 22.91
CA MET A 467 -6.25 -13.92 23.02
C MET A 467 -7.58 -13.21 23.26
N LYS A 468 -7.62 -12.16 24.10
CA LYS A 468 -8.83 -11.36 24.27
C LYS A 468 -9.25 -10.67 22.98
N ALA A 469 -8.30 -10.10 22.25
CA ALA A 469 -8.57 -9.44 20.98
C ALA A 469 -9.06 -10.43 19.92
N ARG A 470 -8.48 -11.64 19.88
CA ARG A 470 -8.93 -12.73 19.00
C ARG A 470 -10.35 -13.20 19.32
N VAL A 471 -10.72 -13.32 20.60
CA VAL A 471 -12.10 -13.65 20.98
C VAL A 471 -13.09 -12.60 20.47
N VAL A 472 -12.77 -11.31 20.59
CA VAL A 472 -13.63 -10.26 20.02
C VAL A 472 -13.71 -10.35 18.51
N GLN A 473 -12.60 -10.63 17.83
CA GLN A 473 -12.57 -10.80 16.37
C GLN A 473 -13.45 -11.97 15.91
N ASN A 474 -13.32 -13.14 16.53
CA ASN A 474 -14.14 -14.31 16.18
C ASN A 474 -15.64 -14.06 16.41
N GLU A 475 -16.00 -13.34 17.49
CA GLU A 475 -17.42 -12.99 17.75
C GLU A 475 -17.96 -11.95 16.76
N LEU A 476 -17.10 -11.07 16.22
CA LEU A 476 -17.48 -10.16 15.14
C LEU A 476 -17.75 -10.93 13.85
N GLU A 477 -16.88 -11.87 13.49
CA GLU A 477 -17.02 -12.70 12.29
C GLU A 477 -18.28 -13.60 12.33
N LEU A 478 -18.52 -14.26 13.47
CA LEU A 478 -19.76 -15.02 13.66
C LEU A 478 -21.00 -14.13 13.55
N LEU A 479 -20.94 -12.91 14.11
CA LEU A 479 -22.06 -11.97 14.02
C LEU A 479 -22.27 -11.49 12.59
N GLU A 480 -21.21 -11.29 11.81
CA GLU A 480 -21.27 -10.97 10.39
C GLU A 480 -22.05 -12.05 9.62
N HIS A 481 -21.64 -13.32 9.76
CA HIS A 481 -22.31 -14.44 9.11
C HIS A 481 -23.79 -14.56 9.49
N ALA A 482 -24.10 -14.51 10.78
CA ALA A 482 -25.48 -14.59 11.25
C ALA A 482 -26.36 -13.45 10.70
N MET A 483 -25.79 -12.25 10.48
CA MET A 483 -26.49 -11.12 9.86
C MET A 483 -26.67 -11.28 8.35
N GLU A 484 -25.69 -11.85 7.66
CA GLU A 484 -25.80 -12.15 6.22
C GLU A 484 -26.88 -13.21 5.94
N ASP A 485 -27.01 -14.19 6.83
CA ASP A 485 -27.96 -15.30 6.72
C ASP A 485 -29.35 -15.03 7.36
N ASP A 486 -29.58 -13.82 7.92
CA ASP A 486 -30.81 -13.41 8.64
C ASP A 486 -31.19 -14.37 9.80
N GLU A 487 -30.19 -14.88 10.52
CA GLU A 487 -30.36 -15.84 11.64
C GLU A 487 -30.67 -15.14 12.97
N ARG A 488 -31.91 -14.67 13.12
CA ARG A 488 -32.33 -13.74 14.20
C ARG A 488 -32.04 -14.19 15.63
N ASP A 489 -32.22 -15.48 15.93
CA ASP A 489 -32.01 -16.00 17.28
C ASP A 489 -30.51 -16.10 17.60
N GLU A 490 -29.69 -16.42 16.59
CA GLU A 490 -28.23 -16.45 16.68
C GLU A 490 -27.65 -15.04 16.86
N ILE A 491 -28.13 -14.07 16.07
CA ILE A 491 -27.75 -12.65 16.20
C ILE A 491 -27.96 -12.14 17.64
N ARG A 492 -29.09 -12.46 18.27
CA ARG A 492 -29.36 -12.05 19.67
C ARG A 492 -28.40 -12.68 20.68
N GLN A 493 -27.99 -13.92 20.45
CA GLN A 493 -27.02 -14.61 21.31
C GLN A 493 -25.62 -14.01 21.12
N LEU A 494 -25.19 -13.86 19.86
CA LEU A 494 -23.87 -13.33 19.49
C LEU A 494 -23.69 -11.87 19.91
N THR A 495 -24.70 -11.01 19.76
CA THR A 495 -24.64 -9.61 20.26
C THR A 495 -24.37 -9.55 21.77
N THR A 496 -24.93 -10.47 22.54
CA THR A 496 -24.69 -10.59 23.99
C THR A 496 -23.31 -11.20 24.30
N GLY A 497 -22.85 -12.16 23.49
CA GLY A 497 -21.49 -12.72 23.52
C GLY A 497 -20.43 -11.65 23.30
N LEU A 498 -20.52 -10.97 22.16
CA LEU A 498 -19.66 -9.88 21.73
C LEU A 498 -19.61 -8.72 22.74
N ALA A 499 -20.76 -8.29 23.27
CA ALA A 499 -20.79 -7.23 24.29
C ALA A 499 -20.00 -7.61 25.55
N ARG A 500 -20.05 -8.88 25.97
CA ARG A 500 -19.28 -9.41 27.11
C ARG A 500 -17.80 -9.58 26.77
N ALA A 501 -17.49 -10.04 25.56
CA ALA A 501 -16.11 -10.16 25.07
C ALA A 501 -15.42 -8.79 25.06
N GLN A 502 -16.08 -7.76 24.53
CA GLN A 502 -15.55 -6.39 24.50
C GLN A 502 -15.34 -5.80 25.90
N LEU A 503 -16.24 -6.06 26.86
CA LEU A 503 -16.05 -5.62 28.23
C LEU A 503 -14.81 -6.26 28.88
N ARG A 504 -14.60 -7.56 28.64
CA ARG A 504 -13.41 -8.28 29.12
C ARG A 504 -12.14 -7.78 28.46
N LEU A 505 -12.18 -7.48 27.16
CA LEU A 505 -11.09 -6.86 26.40
C LEU A 505 -10.74 -5.50 27.01
N SER A 506 -11.72 -4.59 27.11
CA SER A 506 -11.52 -3.23 27.61
C SER A 506 -10.98 -3.22 29.04
N ARG A 507 -11.50 -4.09 29.92
CA ARG A 507 -10.96 -4.25 31.28
C ARG A 507 -9.51 -4.71 31.26
N ALA A 508 -9.17 -5.74 30.47
CA ALA A 508 -7.80 -6.25 30.38
C ALA A 508 -6.81 -5.15 29.96
N TYR A 509 -7.13 -4.40 28.90
CA TYR A 509 -6.25 -3.32 28.43
C TYR A 509 -6.21 -2.12 29.39
N ARG A 510 -7.30 -1.79 30.09
CA ARG A 510 -7.34 -0.67 31.06
C ARG A 510 -6.64 -0.98 32.39
N GLU A 511 -6.59 -2.24 32.81
CA GLU A 511 -5.86 -2.64 34.03
C GLU A 511 -4.34 -2.54 33.88
N GLU A 512 -3.81 -2.55 32.66
CA GLU A 512 -2.38 -2.38 32.37
C GLU A 512 -2.00 -0.99 31.82
N LEU A 513 -2.97 -0.13 31.51
CA LEU A 513 -2.73 1.26 31.09
C LEU A 513 -2.34 2.12 32.29
#